data_AF-A0A7X7ATQ4-F1
#
_entry.id   AF-A0A7X7ATQ4-F1
#
_cell.length_a   1.000
_cell.length_b   1.000
_cell.length_c   1.000
_cell.angle_alpha   90.00
_cell.angle_beta   90.00
_cell.angle_gamma   90.00
#
_symmetry.space_group_name_H-M   'P 1'
#
loop_
_entity.id
_entity.type
_entity.pdbx_description
1 polymer ?
#
loop_
_entity_poly.entity_id
_entity_poly.type
_entity_poly.pdbx_seq_one_letter_code
_entity_poly.pdbx_strand_id
1 'polypeptide(L)'
;MSSKDLDKDGIDNIDNESEKDTEKENIDRKIPTGSKFAQKISDDAPLNLAKMYQDWFLDYASYVILERAVPHRNDGLKPVQRRILYSMRRMDDGRYNKVANIIGNTMQFHPHGDASIGDALVQLGQKDLLIDCQGNWGNILTGDGSAAPRYIEARLSKFALEVLFNNKTTEFKNSYDGRNQEPVTLPVKFPLLLAQGAEGIAVGLSSRILPHNYNELCDAAVAYLNNEEFQLYPDFLTGGYIDVERYNDGERGGAVKVRANITKLDNRTLLIKDIPFGKNTASIVDSILKANDKGKIKIRKVDDITAQNVEIQIQLAAGVSSDKTIDALYAFTDCEISISSNCCVIENDKPHFLNVSHL
;
A
#
# COMPACT_ATOMS: atom_id res chain seq x y z
N MET A 1 25.33 0.58 71.41
CA MET A 1 24.00 0.35 70.81
C MET A 1 24.24 -0.50 69.58
N SER A 2 23.61 -1.62 69.27
CA SER A 2 22.88 -2.67 69.97
C SER A 2 22.96 -3.88 69.02
N SER A 3 22.90 -5.08 69.58
CA SER A 3 23.23 -6.37 68.99
C SER A 3 22.26 -6.93 67.94
N LYS A 4 22.85 -7.69 67.01
CA LYS A 4 22.53 -9.04 66.50
C LYS A 4 21.19 -9.40 65.80
N ASP A 5 21.41 -10.20 64.76
CA ASP A 5 20.55 -10.95 63.84
C ASP A 5 19.54 -11.92 64.48
N LEU A 6 18.42 -12.22 63.79
CA LEU A 6 18.07 -13.54 63.21
C LEU A 6 16.59 -13.67 62.79
N ASP A 7 16.40 -14.48 61.75
CA ASP A 7 15.18 -14.92 61.05
C ASP A 7 14.01 -15.46 61.90
N LYS A 8 12.77 -15.41 61.36
CA LYS A 8 11.99 -16.59 60.89
C LYS A 8 10.48 -16.36 60.71
N ASP A 9 10.00 -16.97 59.62
CA ASP A 9 8.76 -17.75 59.41
C ASP A 9 7.36 -17.10 59.49
N GLY A 10 6.55 -17.44 58.48
CA GLY A 10 5.12 -17.10 58.33
C GLY A 10 4.17 -17.99 59.15
N ILE A 11 2.89 -18.05 58.70
CA ILE A 11 1.64 -18.60 59.32
C ILE A 11 0.70 -17.40 59.60
N ASP A 12 -0.56 -17.27 59.15
CA ASP A 12 -1.56 -18.15 58.56
C ASP A 12 -2.65 -17.31 57.84
N ASN A 13 -3.29 -17.93 56.83
CA ASN A 13 -4.59 -17.55 56.29
C ASN A 13 -5.70 -17.79 57.34
N ILE A 14 -6.81 -17.03 57.27
CA ILE A 14 -8.19 -17.55 57.15
C ILE A 14 -9.17 -16.38 56.94
N ASP A 15 -10.00 -16.59 55.95
CA ASP A 15 -11.09 -15.77 55.43
C ASP A 15 -12.25 -15.55 56.42
N ASN A 16 -13.03 -14.48 56.19
CA ASN A 16 -14.49 -14.58 56.22
C ASN A 16 -15.18 -13.39 55.51
N GLU A 17 -15.91 -13.77 54.45
CA GLU A 17 -17.22 -13.27 54.01
C GLU A 17 -17.41 -11.80 53.59
N SER A 18 -17.65 -11.60 52.29
CA SER A 18 -19.02 -11.37 51.81
C SER A 18 -19.08 -11.35 50.28
N GLU A 19 -19.75 -12.38 49.75
CA GLU A 19 -20.18 -12.49 48.36
C GLU A 19 -21.24 -11.42 48.05
N LYS A 20 -21.10 -10.75 46.90
CA LYS A 20 -22.23 -10.22 46.14
C LYS A 20 -22.02 -10.51 44.66
N ASP A 21 -22.93 -11.34 44.15
CA ASP A 21 -23.11 -11.73 42.77
C ASP A 21 -23.06 -10.54 41.80
N THR A 22 -22.26 -10.68 40.75
CA THR A 22 -22.39 -9.85 39.55
C THR A 22 -22.80 -10.78 38.41
N GLU A 23 -24.08 -10.72 38.06
CA GLU A 23 -24.64 -11.38 36.87
C GLU A 23 -23.89 -10.91 35.63
N LYS A 24 -23.37 -11.87 34.85
CA LYS A 24 -22.78 -11.66 33.54
C LYS A 24 -23.90 -11.50 32.51
N GLU A 25 -24.19 -10.26 32.11
CA GLU A 25 -24.93 -10.04 30.86
C GLU A 25 -23.97 -10.20 29.66
N ASN A 26 -24.16 -11.31 28.94
CA ASN A 26 -23.64 -11.51 27.59
C ASN A 26 -24.27 -10.51 26.64
N ILE A 27 -23.53 -9.48 26.23
CA ILE A 27 -23.96 -8.59 25.15
C ILE A 27 -23.43 -9.12 23.82
N ASP A 28 -24.25 -9.95 23.18
CA ASP A 28 -24.07 -10.40 21.80
C ASP A 28 -24.33 -9.21 20.85
N ARG A 29 -23.28 -8.45 20.50
CA ARG A 29 -23.40 -7.28 19.61
C ARG A 29 -23.35 -7.70 18.15
N LYS A 30 -24.52 -7.96 17.56
CA LYS A 30 -24.70 -7.93 16.11
C LYS A 30 -24.45 -6.51 15.58
N ILE A 31 -23.51 -6.39 14.64
CA ILE A 31 -23.19 -5.14 13.93
C ILE A 31 -24.37 -4.81 12.99
N PRO A 32 -24.99 -3.62 13.06
CA PRO A 32 -26.08 -3.27 12.18
C PRO A 32 -25.53 -2.85 10.81
N THR A 33 -25.74 -3.70 9.80
CA THR A 33 -25.61 -3.35 8.39
C THR A 33 -26.84 -2.55 7.95
N GLY A 34 -26.68 -1.24 7.74
CA GLY A 34 -27.70 -0.40 7.10
C GLY A 34 -27.60 1.06 7.48
N SER A 35 -27.36 1.94 6.51
CA SER A 35 -27.38 3.39 6.71
C SER A 35 -28.78 3.85 7.13
N LYS A 36 -28.98 4.11 8.43
CA LYS A 36 -30.09 4.95 8.89
C LYS A 36 -29.56 6.37 9.08
N PHE A 37 -29.70 7.18 8.05
CA PHE A 37 -29.51 8.62 8.18
C PHE A 37 -30.61 9.24 9.04
N ALA A 38 -30.18 10.15 9.93
CA ALA A 38 -30.94 11.09 10.75
C ALA A 38 -31.96 10.48 11.74
N GLN A 39 -31.47 10.07 12.91
CA GLN A 39 -32.30 10.12 14.12
C GLN A 39 -32.55 11.59 14.45
N LYS A 40 -33.81 12.04 14.38
CA LYS A 40 -34.23 13.33 14.94
C LYS A 40 -33.95 13.26 16.45
N ILE A 41 -32.92 13.98 16.90
CA ILE A 41 -32.65 14.17 18.32
C ILE A 41 -33.79 15.02 18.86
N SER A 42 -34.54 14.49 19.83
CA SER A 42 -35.56 15.24 20.57
C SER A 42 -34.91 16.46 21.23
N ASP A 43 -35.58 17.62 21.15
CA ASP A 43 -35.08 18.94 21.55
C ASP A 43 -34.60 19.09 23.02
N ASP A 44 -34.74 18.06 23.86
CA ASP A 44 -34.47 18.10 25.32
C ASP A 44 -33.45 17.06 25.86
N ALA A 45 -32.71 16.35 25.02
CA ALA A 45 -31.60 15.51 25.51
C ALA A 45 -30.34 16.40 25.73
N PRO A 46 -29.69 16.40 26.91
CA PRO A 46 -28.44 17.13 27.09
C PRO A 46 -27.41 16.57 26.10
N LEU A 47 -27.12 17.36 25.06
CA LEU A 47 -26.13 17.05 24.02
C LEU A 47 -24.78 16.89 24.71
N ASN A 48 -24.38 15.65 24.98
CA ASN A 48 -23.03 15.36 25.40
C ASN A 48 -22.13 15.46 24.18
N LEU A 49 -21.66 16.68 23.93
CA LEU A 49 -20.82 17.03 22.80
C LEU A 49 -19.61 16.08 22.70
N ALA A 50 -18.98 15.73 23.83
CA ALA A 50 -17.84 14.83 23.85
C ALA A 50 -18.21 13.43 23.32
N LYS A 51 -19.37 12.89 23.72
CA LYS A 51 -19.87 11.60 23.22
C LYS A 51 -20.17 11.66 21.73
N MET A 52 -20.80 12.73 21.26
CA MET A 52 -21.10 12.91 19.83
C MET A 52 -19.83 12.98 18.97
N TYR A 53 -18.82 13.73 19.41
CA TYR A 53 -17.52 13.77 18.74
C TYR A 53 -16.84 12.40 18.72
N GLN A 54 -16.90 11.66 19.82
CA GLN A 54 -16.35 10.31 19.88
C GLN A 54 -17.03 9.38 18.87
N ASP A 55 -18.36 9.37 18.84
CA ASP A 55 -19.13 8.50 17.94
C ASP A 55 -18.85 8.86 16.46
N TRP A 56 -18.91 10.15 16.10
CA TRP A 56 -18.61 10.60 14.73
C TRP A 56 -17.17 10.31 14.30
N PHE A 57 -16.21 10.47 15.21
CA PHE A 57 -14.82 10.16 14.93
C PHE A 57 -14.62 8.65 14.71
N LEU A 58 -15.26 7.80 15.53
CA LEU A 58 -15.19 6.34 15.38
C LEU A 58 -15.82 5.87 14.06
N ASP A 59 -16.97 6.43 13.67
CA ASP A 59 -17.61 6.12 12.39
C ASP A 59 -16.71 6.50 11.20
N TYR A 60 -16.16 7.71 11.24
CA TYR A 60 -15.24 8.18 10.21
C TYR A 60 -13.96 7.34 10.15
N ALA A 61 -13.34 7.04 11.30
CA ALA A 61 -12.13 6.24 11.39
C ALA A 61 -12.36 4.82 10.85
N SER A 62 -13.46 4.19 11.25
CA SER A 62 -13.85 2.85 10.79
C SER A 62 -14.06 2.84 9.27
N TYR A 63 -14.78 3.83 8.73
CA TYR A 63 -14.98 3.97 7.29
C TYR A 63 -13.65 4.12 6.54
N VAL A 64 -12.75 4.98 7.01
CA VAL A 64 -11.46 5.21 6.34
C VAL A 64 -10.58 3.97 6.37
N ILE A 65 -10.59 3.20 7.46
CA ILE A 65 -9.82 1.96 7.59
C ILE A 65 -10.37 0.88 6.66
N LEU A 66 -11.66 0.55 6.80
CA LEU A 66 -12.29 -0.61 6.15
C LEU A 66 -12.65 -0.36 4.68
N GLU A 67 -13.18 0.82 4.38
CA GLU A 67 -13.79 1.12 3.08
C GLU A 67 -12.92 2.01 2.18
N ARG A 68 -11.67 2.31 2.57
CA ARG A 68 -10.79 3.18 1.77
C ARG A 68 -9.31 2.82 1.75
N ALA A 69 -8.66 2.80 2.91
CA ALA A 69 -7.20 2.91 2.96
C ALA A 69 -6.48 1.56 2.91
N VAL A 70 -7.02 0.51 3.54
CA VAL A 70 -6.33 -0.77 3.73
C VAL A 70 -6.84 -1.80 2.71
N PRO A 71 -5.96 -2.59 2.07
CA PRO A 71 -6.39 -3.68 1.18
C PRO A 71 -7.02 -4.83 1.97
N HIS A 72 -7.92 -5.58 1.32
CA HIS A 72 -8.45 -6.82 1.90
C HIS A 72 -7.46 -7.98 1.70
N ARG A 73 -7.34 -8.89 2.67
CA ARG A 73 -6.42 -10.04 2.60
C ARG A 73 -6.65 -10.90 1.35
N ASN A 74 -7.89 -11.33 1.13
CA ASN A 74 -8.25 -12.30 0.08
C ASN A 74 -7.93 -11.87 -1.36
N ASP A 75 -8.03 -10.59 -1.71
CA ASP A 75 -7.80 -10.13 -3.08
C ASP A 75 -6.68 -9.09 -3.20
N GLY A 76 -6.19 -8.56 -2.09
CA GLY A 76 -5.17 -7.53 -2.07
C GLY A 76 -5.62 -6.16 -2.56
N LEU A 77 -6.92 -5.94 -2.75
CA LEU A 77 -7.45 -4.73 -3.36
C LEU A 77 -8.10 -3.81 -2.33
N LYS A 78 -7.94 -2.51 -2.55
CA LYS A 78 -8.79 -1.49 -1.91
C LYS A 78 -10.17 -1.48 -2.57
N PRO A 79 -11.22 -1.00 -1.88
CA PRO A 79 -12.58 -0.96 -2.43
C PRO A 79 -12.70 -0.24 -3.78
N VAL A 80 -12.00 0.90 -3.97
CA VAL A 80 -12.00 1.60 -5.27
C VAL A 80 -11.43 0.74 -6.39
N GLN A 81 -10.32 0.04 -6.15
CA GLN A 81 -9.64 -0.81 -7.14
C GLN A 81 -10.52 -2.01 -7.51
N ARG A 82 -11.14 -2.65 -6.51
CA ARG A 82 -12.09 -3.75 -6.70
C ARG A 82 -13.28 -3.33 -7.56
N ARG A 83 -13.87 -2.18 -7.26
CA ARG A 83 -15.03 -1.63 -7.99
C ARG A 83 -14.67 -1.27 -9.44
N ILE A 84 -13.48 -0.72 -9.68
CA ILE A 84 -12.96 -0.45 -11.03
C ILE A 84 -12.87 -1.76 -11.83
N LEU A 85 -12.19 -2.78 -11.29
CA LEU A 85 -11.99 -4.06 -11.98
C LEU A 85 -13.32 -4.78 -12.24
N TYR A 86 -14.25 -4.73 -11.29
CA TYR A 86 -15.59 -5.29 -11.46
C TYR A 86 -16.41 -4.53 -12.53
N SER A 87 -16.37 -3.21 -12.52
CA SER A 87 -16.99 -2.36 -13.54
C SER A 87 -16.46 -2.69 -14.94
N MET A 88 -15.13 -2.80 -15.09
CA MET A 88 -14.49 -3.23 -16.33
C MET A 88 -14.95 -4.62 -16.76
N ARG A 89 -15.12 -5.56 -15.83
CA ARG A 89 -15.59 -6.92 -16.14
C ARG A 89 -17.02 -6.93 -16.67
N ARG A 90 -17.91 -6.08 -16.15
CA ARG A 90 -19.29 -5.94 -16.64
C ARG A 90 -19.36 -5.34 -18.05
N MET A 91 -18.41 -4.48 -18.39
CA MET A 91 -18.31 -3.81 -19.68
C MET A 91 -17.48 -4.58 -20.71
N ASP A 92 -16.84 -5.69 -20.30
CA ASP A 92 -15.88 -6.41 -21.12
C ASP A 92 -16.55 -7.07 -22.34
N ASP A 93 -16.17 -6.59 -23.52
CA ASP A 93 -16.51 -7.13 -24.84
C ASP A 93 -15.25 -7.48 -25.67
N GLY A 94 -14.08 -7.48 -25.03
CA GLY A 94 -12.77 -7.68 -25.63
C GLY A 94 -12.15 -6.45 -26.30
N ARG A 95 -12.88 -5.32 -26.40
CA ARG A 95 -12.39 -4.07 -26.99
C ARG A 95 -11.90 -3.10 -25.92
N TYR A 96 -11.09 -2.13 -26.35
CA TYR A 96 -10.70 -1.02 -25.50
C TYR A 96 -11.88 -0.11 -25.21
N ASN A 97 -12.03 0.26 -23.94
CA ASN A 97 -13.04 1.17 -23.46
C ASN A 97 -12.40 2.50 -23.08
N LYS A 98 -13.05 3.62 -23.43
CA LYS A 98 -12.63 4.94 -22.97
C LYS A 98 -12.59 4.96 -21.44
N VAL A 99 -11.50 5.44 -20.87
CA VAL A 99 -11.33 5.51 -19.42
C VAL A 99 -12.43 6.35 -18.76
N ALA A 100 -12.88 7.42 -19.42
CA ALA A 100 -14.05 8.20 -18.98
C ALA A 100 -15.32 7.34 -18.79
N ASN A 101 -15.56 6.35 -19.66
CA ASN A 101 -16.72 5.46 -19.54
C ASN A 101 -16.54 4.48 -18.37
N ILE A 102 -15.33 3.96 -18.17
CA ILE A 102 -15.01 3.06 -17.05
C ILE A 102 -15.21 3.79 -15.72
N ILE A 103 -14.74 5.04 -15.61
CA ILE A 103 -14.96 5.89 -14.43
C ILE A 103 -16.45 6.09 -14.18
N GLY A 104 -17.21 6.50 -15.21
CA GLY A 104 -18.64 6.72 -15.09
C GLY A 104 -19.44 5.48 -14.69
N ASN A 105 -19.06 4.30 -15.17
CA ASN A 105 -19.71 3.04 -14.76
C ASN A 105 -19.33 2.65 -13.32
N THR A 106 -18.07 2.89 -12.94
CA THR A 106 -17.59 2.61 -11.57
C THR A 106 -18.30 3.45 -10.51
N MET A 107 -18.77 4.65 -10.86
CA MET A 107 -19.56 5.49 -9.95
C MET A 107 -20.87 4.85 -9.50
N GLN A 108 -21.41 3.87 -10.22
CA GLN A 108 -22.56 3.08 -9.77
C GLN A 108 -22.26 2.27 -8.50
N PHE A 109 -20.98 2.07 -8.18
CA PHE A 109 -20.48 1.32 -7.02
C PHE A 109 -19.68 2.20 -6.06
N HIS A 110 -19.02 3.24 -6.57
CA HIS A 110 -18.11 4.09 -5.81
C HIS A 110 -18.61 5.55 -5.81
N PRO A 111 -19.38 5.99 -4.80
CA PRO A 111 -20.02 7.32 -4.76
C PRO A 111 -19.02 8.42 -4.34
N HIS A 112 -17.88 8.50 -5.04
CA HIS A 112 -16.83 9.47 -4.84
C HIS A 112 -16.41 10.11 -6.16
N GLY A 113 -15.55 11.13 -6.08
CA GLY A 113 -15.14 11.92 -7.25
C GLY A 113 -14.53 11.08 -8.36
N ASP A 114 -14.82 11.47 -9.60
CA ASP A 114 -14.23 10.91 -10.83
C ASP A 114 -12.71 10.92 -10.79
N ALA A 115 -12.11 12.02 -10.29
CA ALA A 115 -10.67 12.16 -10.16
C ALA A 115 -10.04 11.00 -9.36
N SER A 116 -10.59 10.67 -8.19
CA SER A 116 -10.05 9.60 -7.34
C SER A 116 -10.17 8.21 -7.98
N ILE A 117 -11.22 7.97 -8.76
CA ILE A 117 -11.40 6.71 -9.50
C ILE A 117 -10.41 6.67 -10.68
N GLY A 118 -10.26 7.78 -11.40
CA GLY A 118 -9.32 7.93 -12.50
C GLY A 118 -7.88 7.69 -12.06
N ASP A 119 -7.45 8.32 -10.97
CA ASP A 119 -6.11 8.15 -10.42
C ASP A 119 -5.84 6.70 -10.00
N ALA A 120 -6.82 6.05 -9.34
CA ALA A 120 -6.71 4.64 -8.96
C ALA A 120 -6.63 3.71 -10.18
N LEU A 121 -7.38 4.00 -11.25
CA LEU A 121 -7.33 3.24 -12.50
C LEU A 121 -5.99 3.41 -13.21
N VAL A 122 -5.45 4.63 -13.28
CA VAL A 122 -4.12 4.89 -13.85
C VAL A 122 -3.05 4.14 -13.09
N GLN A 123 -3.08 4.17 -11.74
CA GLN A 123 -2.13 3.41 -10.91
C GLN A 123 -2.22 1.90 -11.11
N LEU A 124 -3.43 1.35 -11.32
CA LEU A 124 -3.60 -0.07 -11.66
C LEU A 124 -3.06 -0.40 -13.06
N GLY A 125 -3.26 0.50 -14.03
CA GLY A 125 -2.77 0.35 -15.39
C GLY A 125 -1.25 0.40 -15.51
N GLN A 126 -0.60 1.31 -14.77
CA GLN A 126 0.85 1.46 -14.76
C GLN A 126 1.61 0.24 -14.19
N LYS A 127 0.92 -0.70 -13.52
CA LYS A 127 1.51 -1.97 -13.07
C LYS A 127 1.58 -3.04 -14.17
N ASP A 128 1.01 -2.79 -15.35
CA ASP A 128 1.08 -3.63 -16.56
C ASP A 128 0.79 -5.13 -16.33
N LEU A 129 -0.17 -5.43 -15.45
CA LEU A 129 -0.54 -6.82 -15.12
C LEU A 129 -2.03 -7.07 -15.34
N LEU A 130 -2.89 -6.23 -14.76
CA LEU A 130 -4.34 -6.46 -14.75
C LEU A 130 -5.07 -5.74 -15.87
N ILE A 131 -4.50 -4.66 -16.38
CA ILE A 131 -5.14 -3.74 -17.31
C ILE A 131 -4.21 -3.55 -18.50
N ASP A 132 -4.76 -3.76 -19.69
CA ASP A 132 -4.12 -3.46 -20.96
C ASP A 132 -4.50 -2.02 -21.35
N CYS A 133 -3.48 -1.19 -21.56
CA CYS A 133 -3.57 0.27 -21.63
C CYS A 133 -3.25 0.78 -23.04
N GLN A 134 -4.06 1.70 -23.56
CA GLN A 134 -3.81 2.41 -24.82
C GLN A 134 -3.81 3.93 -24.62
N GLY A 135 -2.84 4.61 -25.22
CA GLY A 135 -2.62 6.06 -25.11
C GLY A 135 -1.53 6.42 -24.09
N ASN A 136 -1.47 7.69 -23.66
CA ASN A 136 -0.49 8.14 -22.68
C ASN A 136 -1.01 7.95 -21.24
N TRP A 137 -0.53 6.91 -20.57
CA TRP A 137 -0.87 6.57 -19.18
C TRP A 137 0.08 7.18 -18.14
N GLY A 138 0.92 8.13 -18.55
CA GLY A 138 1.96 8.71 -17.71
C GLY A 138 3.20 7.82 -17.65
N ASN A 139 4.22 8.28 -16.93
CA ASN A 139 5.48 7.57 -16.80
C ASN A 139 5.94 7.61 -15.34
N ILE A 140 6.05 6.42 -14.74
CA ILE A 140 6.46 6.26 -13.34
C ILE A 140 7.91 6.72 -13.10
N LEU A 141 8.75 6.68 -14.13
CA LEU A 141 10.17 7.05 -14.03
C LEU A 141 10.34 8.56 -14.02
N THR A 142 9.67 9.29 -14.92
CA THR A 142 9.78 10.76 -15.00
C THR A 142 8.84 11.47 -14.03
N GLY A 143 7.76 10.79 -13.60
CA GLY A 143 6.69 11.38 -12.79
C GLY A 143 5.63 12.10 -13.62
N ASP A 144 5.65 11.96 -14.95
CA ASP A 144 4.66 12.57 -15.82
C ASP A 144 3.29 11.93 -15.62
N GLY A 145 2.26 12.77 -15.43
CA GLY A 145 0.88 12.34 -15.28
C GLY A 145 0.30 11.77 -16.58
N SER A 146 -0.75 10.97 -16.45
CA SER A 146 -1.49 10.45 -17.60
C SER A 146 -2.23 11.57 -18.36
N ALA A 147 -2.53 11.31 -19.63
CA ALA A 147 -3.48 12.14 -20.35
C ALA A 147 -4.89 12.04 -19.74
N ALA A 148 -5.73 13.03 -20.04
CA ALA A 148 -7.09 13.07 -19.51
C ALA A 148 -7.90 11.81 -19.92
N PRO A 149 -8.84 11.32 -19.08
CA PRO A 149 -9.63 10.10 -19.31
C PRO A 149 -10.34 9.95 -20.65
N ARG A 150 -10.58 11.06 -21.37
CA ARG A 150 -11.17 11.08 -22.71
C ARG A 150 -10.22 10.64 -23.84
N TYR A 151 -8.92 10.70 -23.59
CA TYR A 151 -7.87 10.41 -24.58
C TYR A 151 -7.22 9.04 -24.42
N ILE A 152 -7.39 8.40 -23.26
CA ILE A 152 -6.85 7.07 -22.96
C ILE A 152 -7.95 6.01 -22.93
N GLU A 153 -7.56 4.78 -23.22
CA GLU A 153 -8.44 3.63 -23.26
C GLU A 153 -7.81 2.45 -22.52
N ALA A 154 -8.66 1.58 -21.96
CA ALA A 154 -8.23 0.40 -21.24
C ALA A 154 -9.19 -0.78 -21.46
N ARG A 155 -8.67 -1.99 -21.25
CA ARG A 155 -9.46 -3.22 -21.07
C ARG A 155 -8.78 -4.11 -20.04
N LEU A 156 -9.49 -5.13 -19.57
CA LEU A 156 -8.88 -6.14 -18.72
C LEU A 156 -7.86 -6.96 -19.53
N SER A 157 -6.72 -7.27 -18.92
CA SER A 157 -5.78 -8.21 -19.51
C SER A 157 -6.36 -9.63 -19.52
N LYS A 158 -5.82 -10.51 -20.37
CA LYS A 158 -6.20 -11.93 -20.37
C LYS A 158 -5.96 -12.58 -19.00
N PHE A 159 -4.84 -12.22 -18.37
CA PHE A 159 -4.49 -12.65 -17.02
C PHE A 159 -5.58 -12.21 -16.01
N ALA A 160 -6.00 -10.96 -16.03
CA ALA A 160 -7.03 -10.47 -15.10
C ALA A 160 -8.36 -11.20 -15.25
N LEU A 161 -8.79 -11.47 -16.49
CA LEU A 161 -10.04 -12.19 -16.76
C LEU A 161 -10.03 -13.61 -16.17
N GLU A 162 -8.89 -14.29 -16.26
CA GLU A 162 -8.73 -15.65 -15.76
C GLU A 162 -8.54 -15.71 -14.24
N VAL A 163 -7.77 -14.76 -13.69
CA VAL A 163 -7.30 -14.81 -12.30
C VAL A 163 -8.26 -14.15 -11.32
N LEU A 164 -8.91 -13.04 -11.68
CA LEU A 164 -9.67 -12.23 -10.72
C LEU A 164 -11.13 -12.69 -10.56
N PHE A 165 -11.73 -13.32 -11.56
CA PHE A 165 -13.19 -13.48 -11.63
C PHE A 165 -13.64 -14.93 -11.61
N ASN A 166 -14.65 -15.23 -10.79
CA ASN A 166 -15.39 -16.48 -10.83
C ASN A 166 -16.79 -16.29 -10.21
N ASN A 167 -17.82 -16.15 -11.05
CA ASN A 167 -19.18 -15.88 -10.61
C ASN A 167 -19.76 -16.92 -9.64
N LYS A 168 -19.27 -18.17 -9.65
CA LYS A 168 -19.78 -19.22 -8.77
C LYS A 168 -19.26 -19.12 -7.33
N THR A 169 -18.11 -18.48 -7.13
CA THR A 169 -17.45 -18.37 -5.83
C THR A 169 -17.42 -16.93 -5.31
N THR A 170 -17.79 -15.96 -6.14
CA THR A 170 -17.88 -14.55 -5.72
C THR A 170 -19.10 -14.35 -4.82
N GLU A 171 -18.85 -13.86 -3.61
CA GLU A 171 -19.89 -13.34 -2.73
C GLU A 171 -20.23 -11.90 -3.09
N PHE A 172 -21.52 -11.61 -3.21
CA PHE A 172 -22.02 -10.30 -3.61
C PHE A 172 -22.75 -9.62 -2.45
N LYS A 173 -22.57 -8.31 -2.36
CA LYS A 173 -23.37 -7.39 -1.54
C LYS A 173 -24.09 -6.38 -2.42
N ASN A 174 -25.12 -5.73 -1.88
CA ASN A 174 -25.79 -4.63 -2.58
C ASN A 174 -24.86 -3.41 -2.69
N SER A 175 -24.97 -2.67 -3.79
CA SER A 175 -24.35 -1.34 -3.94
C SER A 175 -24.89 -0.35 -2.91
N TYR A 176 -24.20 0.78 -2.75
CA TYR A 176 -24.58 1.83 -1.79
C TYR A 176 -26.02 2.35 -1.98
N ASP A 177 -26.56 2.31 -3.21
CA ASP A 177 -27.92 2.72 -3.56
C ASP A 177 -28.91 1.55 -3.71
N GLY A 178 -28.45 0.31 -3.50
CA GLY A 178 -29.24 -0.92 -3.60
C GLY A 178 -29.68 -1.30 -5.01
N ARG A 179 -29.24 -0.59 -6.06
CA ARG A 179 -29.67 -0.86 -7.45
C ARG A 179 -28.85 -1.93 -8.16
N ASN A 180 -27.62 -2.15 -7.72
CA ASN A 180 -26.71 -3.14 -8.28
C ASN A 180 -26.16 -4.06 -7.18
N GLN A 181 -25.46 -5.11 -7.61
CA GLN A 181 -24.64 -5.95 -6.73
C GLN A 181 -23.16 -5.73 -7.04
N GLU A 182 -22.34 -5.68 -5.99
CA GLU A 182 -20.88 -5.59 -6.05
C GLU A 182 -20.23 -6.74 -5.27
N PRO A 183 -19.05 -7.22 -5.68
CA PRO A 183 -18.33 -8.25 -4.95
C PRO A 183 -17.85 -7.73 -3.59
N VAL A 184 -17.97 -8.54 -2.54
CA VAL A 184 -17.33 -8.26 -1.25
C VAL A 184 -15.80 -8.29 -1.43
N THR A 185 -15.31 -9.40 -2.01
CA THR A 185 -13.94 -9.59 -2.48
C THR A 185 -13.96 -10.28 -3.84
N LEU A 186 -12.87 -10.15 -4.61
CA LEU A 186 -12.68 -10.94 -5.83
C LEU A 186 -12.05 -12.32 -5.48
N PRO A 187 -12.49 -13.42 -6.10
CA PRO A 187 -11.90 -14.76 -5.88
C PRO A 187 -10.58 -14.90 -6.64
N VAL A 188 -9.56 -14.15 -6.22
CA VAL A 188 -8.26 -14.08 -6.88
C VAL A 188 -7.50 -15.39 -6.74
N LYS A 189 -7.02 -15.95 -7.86
CA LYS A 189 -6.34 -17.26 -7.93
C LYS A 189 -4.80 -17.18 -7.85
N PHE A 190 -4.28 -16.01 -7.53
CA PHE A 190 -2.85 -15.67 -7.54
C PHE A 190 -2.59 -14.69 -6.39
N PRO A 191 -1.42 -14.72 -5.71
CA PRO A 191 -1.08 -13.79 -4.61
C PRO A 191 -0.87 -12.35 -5.09
N LEU A 192 -1.96 -11.71 -5.53
CA LEU A 192 -1.96 -10.40 -6.17
C LEU A 192 -1.50 -9.29 -5.22
N LEU A 193 -1.86 -9.39 -3.94
CA LEU A 193 -1.45 -8.45 -2.90
C LEU A 193 0.08 -8.33 -2.85
N LEU A 194 0.78 -9.47 -2.82
CA LEU A 194 2.23 -9.52 -2.74
C LEU A 194 2.88 -9.14 -4.06
N ALA A 195 2.31 -9.58 -5.19
CA ALA A 195 2.85 -9.24 -6.51
C ALA A 195 2.81 -7.73 -6.80
N GLN A 196 1.71 -7.06 -6.42
CA GLN A 196 1.53 -5.65 -6.73
C GLN A 196 1.96 -4.71 -5.61
N GLY A 197 2.11 -5.23 -4.39
CA GLY A 197 2.19 -4.43 -3.17
C GLY A 197 0.93 -3.60 -2.93
N ALA A 198 0.87 -2.97 -1.76
CA ALA A 198 -0.21 -2.06 -1.40
C ALA A 198 0.31 -0.99 -0.44
N GLU A 199 -0.15 0.24 -0.63
CA GLU A 199 0.16 1.35 0.27
C GLU A 199 -1.11 2.09 0.63
N GLY A 200 -1.32 2.41 1.89
CA GLY A 200 -2.45 3.20 2.35
C GLY A 200 -2.25 3.77 3.74
N ILE A 201 -2.72 5.00 3.94
CA ILE A 201 -2.69 5.69 5.23
C ILE A 201 -4.13 5.82 5.70
N ALA A 202 -4.41 5.25 6.87
CA ALA A 202 -5.72 5.29 7.51
C ALA A 202 -5.66 6.16 8.78
N VAL A 203 -6.74 6.16 9.56
CA VAL A 203 -6.77 6.85 10.85
C VAL A 203 -6.04 5.99 11.90
N GLY A 204 -4.91 6.48 12.40
CA GLY A 204 -4.14 5.80 13.45
C GLY A 204 -3.28 4.61 13.00
N LEU A 205 -3.32 4.23 11.72
CA LEU A 205 -2.51 3.15 11.16
C LEU A 205 -2.14 3.41 9.69
N SER A 206 -1.18 2.65 9.19
CA SER A 206 -0.82 2.58 7.77
C SER A 206 -0.68 1.13 7.34
N SER A 207 -0.77 0.90 6.03
CA SER A 207 -0.42 -0.33 5.35
C SER A 207 0.63 0.01 4.30
N ARG A 208 1.74 -0.71 4.29
CA ARG A 208 2.79 -0.62 3.27
C ARG A 208 3.39 -2.01 3.06
N ILE A 209 2.85 -2.69 2.06
CA ILE A 209 3.24 -4.01 1.58
C ILE A 209 4.04 -3.78 0.30
N LEU A 210 5.26 -4.30 0.24
CA LEU A 210 6.16 -4.11 -0.89
C LEU A 210 5.87 -5.18 -1.98
N PRO A 211 6.04 -4.85 -3.27
CA PRO A 211 5.85 -5.80 -4.36
C PRO A 211 6.93 -6.90 -4.35
N HIS A 212 6.59 -8.08 -4.90
CA HIS A 212 7.46 -9.26 -4.98
C HIS A 212 7.45 -9.83 -6.41
N ASN A 213 8.46 -10.63 -6.73
CA ASN A 213 8.60 -11.22 -8.05
C ASN A 213 7.50 -12.26 -8.34
N TYR A 214 6.97 -12.24 -9.57
CA TYR A 214 5.91 -13.15 -9.99
C TYR A 214 6.28 -14.63 -9.88
N ASN A 215 7.49 -15.00 -10.32
CA ASN A 215 7.92 -16.40 -10.35
C ASN A 215 8.23 -16.91 -8.94
N GLU A 216 8.91 -16.09 -8.14
CA GLU A 216 9.21 -16.42 -6.73
C GLU A 216 7.93 -16.61 -5.92
N LEU A 217 6.87 -15.83 -6.20
CA LEU A 217 5.57 -16.03 -5.56
C LEU A 217 4.91 -17.36 -5.96
N CYS A 218 5.09 -17.82 -7.19
CA CYS A 218 4.59 -19.13 -7.62
C CYS A 218 5.35 -20.25 -6.90
N ASP A 219 6.68 -20.15 -6.84
CA ASP A 219 7.52 -21.13 -6.15
C ASP A 219 7.23 -21.16 -4.64
N ALA A 220 7.08 -19.99 -4.02
CA ALA A 220 6.70 -19.86 -2.61
C ALA A 220 5.30 -20.43 -2.32
N ALA A 221 4.33 -20.21 -3.21
CA ALA A 221 3.00 -20.80 -3.06
C ALA A 221 3.04 -22.33 -3.10
N VAL A 222 3.87 -22.93 -3.96
CA VAL A 222 4.07 -24.38 -4.02
C VAL A 222 4.76 -24.88 -2.75
N ALA A 223 5.83 -24.20 -2.30
CA ALA A 223 6.54 -24.53 -1.07
C ALA A 223 5.60 -24.49 0.15
N TYR A 224 4.79 -23.42 0.28
CA TYR A 224 3.81 -23.28 1.35
C TYR A 224 2.80 -24.44 1.39
N LEU A 225 2.29 -24.86 0.21
CA LEU A 225 1.37 -26.00 0.12
C LEU A 225 2.03 -27.34 0.52
N ASN A 226 3.33 -27.47 0.29
CA ASN A 226 4.12 -28.62 0.71
C ASN A 226 4.61 -28.54 2.17
N ASN A 227 4.31 -27.46 2.90
CA ASN A 227 4.85 -27.14 4.22
C ASN A 227 6.39 -27.02 4.23
N GLU A 228 6.96 -26.51 3.14
CA GLU A 228 8.39 -26.20 3.02
C GLU A 228 8.64 -24.74 3.42
N GLU A 229 9.82 -24.47 4.00
CA GLU A 229 10.24 -23.10 4.30
C GLU A 229 10.58 -22.35 3.00
N PHE A 230 10.15 -21.08 2.93
CA PHE A 230 10.48 -20.18 1.84
C PHE A 230 10.81 -18.80 2.39
N GLN A 231 11.47 -17.98 1.57
CA GLN A 231 11.73 -16.58 1.86
C GLN A 231 11.42 -15.77 0.62
N LEU A 232 10.76 -14.63 0.83
CA LEU A 232 10.39 -13.69 -0.21
C LEU A 232 11.04 -12.35 0.08
N TYR A 233 11.60 -11.73 -0.96
CA TYR A 233 12.16 -10.39 -0.87
C TYR A 233 11.48 -9.45 -1.87
N PRO A 234 11.39 -8.15 -1.55
CA PRO A 234 10.76 -7.21 -2.45
C PRO A 234 11.43 -7.17 -3.81
N ASP A 235 10.64 -7.09 -4.87
CA ASP A 235 11.12 -6.89 -6.24
C ASP A 235 10.39 -5.68 -6.84
N PHE A 236 11.17 -4.66 -7.20
CA PHE A 236 10.63 -3.37 -7.62
C PHE A 236 10.70 -3.21 -9.14
N LEU A 237 9.59 -2.76 -9.74
CA LEU A 237 9.53 -2.44 -11.18
C LEU A 237 10.60 -1.42 -11.63
N THR A 238 11.09 -0.59 -10.71
CA THR A 238 12.11 0.43 -10.99
C THR A 238 13.54 -0.14 -11.00
N GLY A 239 13.74 -1.40 -10.63
CA GLY A 239 15.06 -2.03 -10.53
C GLY A 239 15.87 -1.52 -9.33
N GLY A 240 17.19 -1.41 -9.52
CA GLY A 240 18.13 -0.98 -8.49
C GLY A 240 18.59 -2.12 -7.57
N TYR A 241 19.18 -1.74 -6.43
CA TYR A 241 19.64 -2.67 -5.41
C TYR A 241 18.83 -2.50 -4.13
N ILE A 242 18.66 -3.61 -3.41
CA ILE A 242 17.99 -3.62 -2.12
C ILE A 242 18.89 -4.20 -1.04
N ASP A 243 18.81 -3.62 0.15
CA ASP A 243 19.36 -4.18 1.39
C ASP A 243 18.17 -4.61 2.26
N VAL A 244 18.09 -5.92 2.49
CA VAL A 244 16.97 -6.59 3.17
C VAL A 244 17.31 -7.00 4.61
N GLU A 245 18.47 -6.61 5.14
CA GLU A 245 18.93 -7.00 6.49
C GLU A 245 17.89 -6.68 7.58
N ARG A 246 17.13 -5.59 7.39
CA ARG A 246 16.09 -5.14 8.32
C ARG A 246 14.67 -5.40 7.82
N TYR A 247 14.49 -6.20 6.76
CA TYR A 247 13.16 -6.38 6.17
C TYR A 247 12.21 -7.12 7.10
N ASN A 248 12.73 -8.08 7.88
CA ASN A 248 11.97 -8.86 8.87
C ASN A 248 10.64 -9.38 8.30
N ASP A 249 10.67 -10.01 7.12
CA ASP A 249 9.49 -10.56 6.45
C ASP A 249 8.33 -9.55 6.27
N GLY A 250 8.65 -8.27 6.08
CA GLY A 250 7.65 -7.21 5.90
C GLY A 250 6.90 -6.82 7.18
N GLU A 251 7.34 -7.29 8.35
CA GLU A 251 6.73 -6.95 9.64
C GLU A 251 6.70 -5.44 9.90
N ARG A 252 5.81 -5.03 10.81
CA ARG A 252 5.69 -3.64 11.24
C ARG A 252 6.98 -3.19 11.92
N GLY A 253 7.64 -2.21 11.32
CA GLY A 253 8.93 -1.69 11.79
C GLY A 253 10.13 -2.29 11.05
N GLY A 254 9.89 -3.29 10.19
CA GLY A 254 10.85 -3.69 9.16
C GLY A 254 11.09 -2.57 8.16
N ALA A 255 12.21 -2.64 7.46
CA ALA A 255 12.57 -1.70 6.42
C ALA A 255 13.55 -2.32 5.43
N VAL A 256 13.48 -1.87 4.18
CA VAL A 256 14.51 -2.11 3.17
C VAL A 256 15.21 -0.80 2.83
N LYS A 257 16.50 -0.85 2.54
CA LYS A 257 17.15 0.28 1.84
C LYS A 257 17.12 -0.01 0.35
N VAL A 258 16.74 0.98 -0.44
CA VAL A 258 16.66 0.89 -1.89
C VAL A 258 17.66 1.89 -2.47
N ARG A 259 18.53 1.40 -3.35
CA ARG A 259 19.65 2.16 -3.93
C ARG A 259 19.56 2.16 -5.44
N ALA A 260 19.84 3.33 -6.00
CA ALA A 260 20.07 3.49 -7.44
C ALA A 260 21.39 2.82 -7.86
N ASN A 261 21.44 2.28 -9.07
CA ASN A 261 22.65 1.77 -9.70
C ASN A 261 23.44 2.92 -10.32
N ILE A 262 24.53 3.30 -9.64
CA ILE A 262 25.42 4.37 -10.08
C ILE A 262 26.68 3.74 -10.66
N THR A 263 26.93 3.99 -11.94
CA THR A 263 28.10 3.52 -12.68
C THR A 263 28.96 4.68 -13.13
N LYS A 264 30.25 4.45 -13.40
CA LYS A 264 31.15 5.45 -13.96
C LYS A 264 31.11 5.35 -15.48
N LEU A 265 30.66 6.41 -16.15
CA LEU A 265 30.75 6.50 -17.60
C LEU A 265 32.18 6.85 -18.02
N ASP A 266 32.79 7.80 -17.31
CA ASP A 266 34.19 8.18 -17.45
C ASP A 266 34.74 8.69 -16.09
N ASN A 267 35.98 9.18 -16.05
CA ASN A 267 36.62 9.66 -14.82
C ASN A 267 35.94 10.89 -14.18
N ARG A 268 35.10 11.61 -14.92
CA ARG A 268 34.41 12.85 -14.51
C ARG A 268 32.90 12.76 -14.66
N THR A 269 32.34 11.67 -15.17
CA THR A 269 30.90 11.52 -15.40
C THR A 269 30.39 10.25 -14.74
N LEU A 270 29.43 10.42 -13.83
CA LEU A 270 28.66 9.33 -13.24
C LEU A 270 27.34 9.16 -14.00
N LEU A 271 26.85 7.93 -14.04
CA LEU A 271 25.63 7.55 -14.73
C LEU A 271 24.72 6.77 -13.78
N ILE A 272 23.51 7.27 -13.59
CA ILE A 272 22.42 6.58 -12.87
C ILE A 272 21.50 5.91 -13.90
N LYS A 273 21.30 4.59 -13.75
CA LYS A 273 20.54 3.75 -14.70
C LYS A 273 19.17 3.29 -14.21
N ASP A 274 18.89 3.47 -12.94
CA ASP A 274 17.61 3.15 -12.30
C ASP A 274 17.38 4.10 -11.13
N ILE A 275 16.16 4.08 -10.60
CA ILE A 275 15.75 4.96 -9.51
C ILE A 275 15.16 4.14 -8.35
N PRO A 276 15.34 4.58 -7.10
CA PRO A 276 14.72 3.91 -5.98
C PRO A 276 13.19 3.94 -6.06
N PHE A 277 12.56 2.88 -5.57
CA PHE A 277 11.10 2.72 -5.60
C PHE A 277 10.38 3.89 -4.91
N GLY A 278 9.38 4.47 -5.59
CA GLY A 278 8.63 5.63 -5.11
C GLY A 278 9.31 6.98 -5.37
N LYS A 279 10.42 7.02 -6.10
CA LYS A 279 11.03 8.25 -6.63
C LYS A 279 10.85 8.35 -8.14
N ASN A 280 11.05 9.54 -8.67
CA ASN A 280 11.12 9.84 -10.09
C ASN A 280 12.40 10.62 -10.43
N THR A 281 12.79 10.67 -11.70
CA THR A 281 14.06 11.29 -12.14
C THR A 281 14.13 12.76 -11.72
N ALA A 282 13.03 13.51 -11.86
CA ALA A 282 12.95 14.90 -11.43
C ALA A 282 13.27 15.06 -9.93
N SER A 283 12.73 14.21 -9.06
CA SER A 283 12.98 14.23 -7.61
C SER A 283 14.43 13.87 -7.27
N ILE A 284 15.02 12.93 -8.00
CA ILE A 284 16.43 12.54 -7.83
C ILE A 284 17.33 13.72 -8.21
N VAL A 285 17.10 14.32 -9.39
CA VAL A 285 17.86 15.49 -9.86
C VAL A 285 17.76 16.66 -8.87
N ASP A 286 16.57 16.98 -8.39
CA ASP A 286 16.35 18.03 -7.39
C ASP A 286 17.09 17.71 -6.07
N SER A 287 17.08 16.46 -5.60
CA SER A 287 17.82 16.05 -4.41
C SER A 287 19.34 16.21 -4.57
N ILE A 288 19.87 15.92 -5.77
CA ILE A 288 21.29 16.09 -6.11
C ILE A 288 21.66 17.58 -6.13
N LEU A 289 20.84 18.42 -6.78
CA LEU A 289 21.07 19.86 -6.81
C LEU A 289 21.07 20.47 -5.39
N LYS A 290 20.11 20.08 -4.55
CA LYS A 290 20.05 20.49 -3.14
C LYS A 290 21.28 20.05 -2.34
N ALA A 291 21.80 18.85 -2.59
CA ALA A 291 23.02 18.38 -1.93
C ALA A 291 24.27 19.15 -2.39
N ASN A 292 24.30 19.56 -3.67
CA ASN A 292 25.36 20.40 -4.23
C ASN A 292 25.32 21.82 -3.63
N ASP A 293 24.15 22.43 -3.52
CA ASP A 293 23.97 23.77 -2.94
C ASP A 293 24.37 23.81 -1.46
N LYS A 294 24.13 22.71 -0.73
CA LYS A 294 24.59 22.53 0.66
C LYS A 294 26.09 22.21 0.77
N GLY A 295 26.82 22.09 -0.35
CA GLY A 295 28.24 21.74 -0.40
C GLY A 295 28.56 20.32 0.04
N LYS A 296 27.57 19.41 0.11
CA LYS A 296 27.77 18.00 0.46
C LYS A 296 28.41 17.21 -0.67
N ILE A 297 28.06 17.57 -1.90
CA ILE A 297 28.68 17.09 -3.13
C ILE A 297 29.16 18.28 -3.95
N LYS A 298 30.06 18.05 -4.91
CA LYS A 298 30.56 19.07 -5.84
C LYS A 298 30.42 18.57 -7.27
N ILE A 299 29.40 19.07 -7.95
CA ILE A 299 29.10 18.73 -9.33
C ILE A 299 29.14 19.97 -10.20
N ARG A 300 29.45 19.78 -11.49
CA ARG A 300 29.40 20.83 -12.50
C ARG A 300 27.99 20.97 -13.06
N LYS A 301 27.34 19.84 -13.37
CA LYS A 301 26.02 19.78 -14.02
C LYS A 301 25.39 18.40 -13.79
N VAL A 302 24.05 18.37 -13.78
CA VAL A 302 23.25 17.15 -13.90
C VAL A 302 22.41 17.27 -15.17
N ASP A 303 22.40 16.23 -15.98
CA ASP A 303 21.59 16.11 -17.19
C ASP A 303 20.68 14.89 -17.06
N ASP A 304 19.36 15.11 -17.14
CA ASP A 304 18.36 14.04 -17.26
C ASP A 304 18.07 13.82 -18.74
N ILE A 305 18.47 12.66 -19.26
CA ILE A 305 18.30 12.25 -20.66
C ILE A 305 17.37 11.03 -20.74
N THR A 306 16.57 10.82 -19.68
CA THR A 306 15.67 9.69 -19.56
C THR A 306 14.65 9.67 -20.70
N ALA A 307 14.53 8.50 -21.33
CA ALA A 307 13.54 8.22 -22.35
C ALA A 307 12.75 6.96 -21.96
N GLN A 308 12.97 5.86 -22.68
CA GLN A 308 12.44 4.54 -22.29
C GLN A 308 13.12 4.00 -21.02
N ASN A 309 14.43 4.24 -20.89
CA ASN A 309 15.22 3.83 -19.75
C ASN A 309 15.73 5.07 -19.00
N VAL A 310 15.91 4.94 -17.68
CA VAL A 310 16.49 6.00 -16.85
C VAL A 310 17.93 6.26 -17.29
N GLU A 311 18.24 7.53 -17.54
CA GLU A 311 19.59 7.96 -17.82
C GLU A 311 19.85 9.36 -17.23
N ILE A 312 20.42 9.40 -16.03
CA ILE A 312 20.82 10.66 -15.40
C ILE A 312 22.35 10.73 -15.37
N GLN A 313 22.90 11.72 -16.06
CA GLN A 313 24.34 11.95 -16.13
C GLN A 313 24.76 13.06 -15.17
N ILE A 314 25.73 12.77 -14.31
CA ILE A 314 26.25 13.71 -13.32
C ILE A 314 27.70 14.02 -13.67
N GLN A 315 27.94 15.25 -14.12
CA GLN A 315 29.28 15.74 -14.43
C GLN A 315 29.91 16.30 -13.16
N LEU A 316 31.04 15.74 -12.75
CA LEU A 316 31.79 16.12 -11.56
C LEU A 316 32.60 17.39 -11.78
N ALA A 317 32.82 18.16 -10.70
CA ALA A 317 33.75 19.28 -10.74
C ALA A 317 35.21 18.79 -10.86
N ALA A 318 36.10 19.65 -11.37
CA ALA A 318 37.51 19.30 -11.52
C ALA A 318 38.16 18.97 -10.16
N GLY A 319 38.93 17.87 -10.12
CA GLY A 319 39.64 17.43 -8.92
C GLY A 319 38.79 16.65 -7.90
N VAL A 320 37.52 16.38 -8.21
CA VAL A 320 36.64 15.56 -7.36
C VAL A 320 36.80 14.08 -7.69
N SER A 321 36.90 13.24 -6.66
CA SER A 321 36.93 11.78 -6.83
C SER A 321 35.54 11.23 -7.11
N SER A 322 35.44 10.39 -8.15
CA SER A 322 34.20 9.72 -8.54
C SER A 322 33.69 8.77 -7.44
N ASP A 323 34.56 7.94 -6.86
CA ASP A 323 34.19 7.01 -5.77
C ASP A 323 33.61 7.74 -4.56
N LYS A 324 34.31 8.77 -4.07
CA LYS A 324 33.81 9.56 -2.92
C LYS A 324 32.49 10.26 -3.23
N THR A 325 32.25 10.61 -4.48
CA THR A 325 30.98 11.24 -4.88
C THR A 325 29.87 10.22 -4.95
N ILE A 326 30.12 8.97 -5.38
CA ILE A 326 29.12 7.89 -5.33
C ILE A 326 28.67 7.68 -3.87
N ASP A 327 29.60 7.55 -2.93
CA ASP A 327 29.27 7.41 -1.50
C ASP A 327 28.46 8.60 -0.98
N ALA A 328 28.84 9.82 -1.37
CA ALA A 328 28.15 11.03 -0.98
C ALA A 328 26.76 11.16 -1.62
N LEU A 329 26.57 10.67 -2.85
CA LEU A 329 25.25 10.61 -3.49
C LEU A 329 24.33 9.70 -2.70
N TYR A 330 24.78 8.50 -2.32
CA TYR A 330 23.98 7.61 -1.47
C TYR A 330 23.68 8.22 -0.10
N ALA A 331 24.65 8.90 0.52
CA ALA A 331 24.46 9.44 1.87
C ALA A 331 23.59 10.70 1.94
N PHE A 332 23.59 11.55 0.90
CA PHE A 332 23.03 12.90 0.97
C PHE A 332 21.95 13.21 -0.07
N THR A 333 21.58 12.26 -0.91
CA THR A 333 20.55 12.44 -1.96
C THR A 333 19.54 11.31 -1.91
N ASP A 334 18.47 11.44 -2.68
CA ASP A 334 17.45 10.39 -2.81
C ASP A 334 17.92 9.19 -3.66
N CYS A 335 19.21 9.12 -4.04
CA CYS A 335 19.80 7.93 -4.70
C CYS A 335 19.82 6.70 -3.79
N GLU A 336 19.73 6.88 -2.47
CA GLU A 336 19.43 5.83 -1.51
C GLU A 336 18.31 6.29 -0.58
N ILE A 337 17.31 5.45 -0.39
CA ILE A 337 16.21 5.72 0.55
C ILE A 337 15.94 4.49 1.39
N SER A 338 15.34 4.70 2.57
CA SER A 338 14.80 3.62 3.38
C SER A 338 13.29 3.59 3.25
N ILE A 339 12.74 2.41 2.97
CA ILE A 339 11.31 2.17 2.84
C ILE A 339 10.90 1.22 3.96
N SER A 340 10.16 1.74 4.93
CA SER A 340 9.59 0.93 6.01
C SER A 340 8.47 0.03 5.50
N SER A 341 8.46 -1.22 5.91
CA SER A 341 7.35 -2.16 5.70
C SER A 341 6.36 -2.10 6.85
N ASN A 342 5.09 -2.32 6.53
CA ASN A 342 4.02 -2.46 7.50
C ASN A 342 2.86 -3.25 6.86
N CYS A 343 2.95 -4.58 6.92
CA CYS A 343 1.94 -5.46 6.33
C CYS A 343 0.63 -5.44 7.16
N CYS A 344 -0.26 -4.50 6.82
CA CYS A 344 -1.59 -4.40 7.40
C CYS A 344 -2.65 -4.69 6.34
N VAL A 345 -3.57 -5.61 6.63
CA VAL A 345 -4.68 -6.00 5.75
C VAL A 345 -6.00 -6.02 6.51
N ILE A 346 -7.12 -5.99 5.79
CA ILE A 346 -8.44 -6.26 6.35
C ILE A 346 -8.74 -7.75 6.26
N GLU A 347 -9.12 -8.33 7.40
CA GLU A 347 -9.62 -9.69 7.53
C GLU A 347 -10.74 -9.68 8.58
N ASN A 348 -11.87 -10.34 8.30
CA ASN A 348 -13.04 -10.39 9.21
C ASN A 348 -13.47 -9.01 9.75
N ASP A 349 -13.57 -8.03 8.84
CA ASP A 349 -13.95 -6.63 9.13
C ASP A 349 -13.05 -5.89 10.14
N LYS A 350 -11.79 -6.34 10.30
CA LYS A 350 -10.81 -5.71 11.19
C LYS A 350 -9.44 -5.60 10.55
N PRO A 351 -8.63 -4.60 10.93
CA PRO A 351 -7.24 -4.53 10.51
C PRO A 351 -6.39 -5.56 11.27
N HIS A 352 -5.61 -6.33 10.52
CA HIS A 352 -4.64 -7.30 11.04
C HIS A 352 -3.24 -6.95 10.54
N PHE A 353 -2.27 -6.97 11.46
CA PHE A 353 -0.86 -6.85 11.13
C PHE A 353 -0.29 -8.26 10.99
N LEU A 354 0.22 -8.56 9.80
CA LEU A 354 0.79 -9.84 9.43
C LEU A 354 2.23 -9.65 8.94
N ASN A 355 2.89 -10.74 8.59
CA ASN A 355 4.14 -10.74 7.84
C ASN A 355 3.87 -11.31 6.42
N VAL A 356 4.84 -11.22 5.52
CA VAL A 356 4.69 -11.64 4.12
C VAL A 356 4.39 -13.14 4.03
N SER A 357 5.04 -13.96 4.85
CA SER A 357 4.83 -15.41 4.84
C SER A 357 3.41 -15.83 5.26
N HIS A 358 2.69 -14.99 6.02
CA HIS A 358 1.30 -15.23 6.44
C HIS A 358 0.24 -14.54 5.56
N LEU A 359 0.65 -13.70 4.60
CA LEU A 359 -0.25 -13.06 3.64
C LEU A 359 -0.57 -14.01 2.49
#